data_AF-A0AAN8SC11-F1
#
_entry.id   AF-A0AAN8SC11-F1
#
_cell.length_a   1.000
_cell.length_b   1.000
_cell.length_c   1.000
_cell.angle_alpha   90.00
_cell.angle_beta   90.00
_cell.angle_gamma   90.00
#
_symmetry.space_group_name_H-M   'P 1'
#
loop_
_entity.id
_entity.type
_entity.pdbx_description
1 polymer ?
#
loop_
_entity_poly.entity_id
_entity_poly.type
_entity_poly.pdbx_seq_one_letter_code
_entity_poly.pdbx_strand_id
1 'polypeptide(L)'
;MPRGKWTNHKGRNRSFTNPEALEEERRREEREKKARDRRRETREDSESSSEEEEETTKQTKGSSDSDSETESDVEVETKGKGVEKLIEISNPNRVQKKSKKLSTLNESLTSASKPELSRREREELERQAAQARHQKLHAEGRTEEARADLARLAIIKAQREEAAQKRKLEKLQKEEQLKSKQEALGKALGKKT
;
A
#
# COMPACT_ATOMS: atom_id res chain seq x y z
N MET A 1 46.11 13.70 8.83
CA MET A 1 45.58 13.06 7.61
C MET A 1 44.06 13.12 7.64
N PRO A 2 43.39 13.67 6.61
CA PRO A 2 41.94 13.79 6.60
C PRO A 2 41.31 12.42 6.32
N ARG A 3 40.40 11.96 7.20
CA ARG A 3 39.66 10.72 7.02
C ARG A 3 38.63 10.94 5.89
N GLY A 4 38.65 10.06 4.89
CA GLY A 4 37.88 10.22 3.64
C GLY A 4 36.38 10.44 3.85
N LYS A 5 35.76 11.20 2.92
CA LYS A 5 34.35 11.62 2.89
C LYS A 5 33.30 10.50 2.85
N TRP A 6 33.71 9.23 2.82
CA TRP A 6 32.81 8.11 2.58
C TRP A 6 32.88 7.11 3.73
N THR A 7 31.72 6.72 4.24
CA THR A 7 31.59 5.71 5.29
C THR A 7 31.91 4.33 4.70
N ASN A 8 32.96 3.68 5.20
CA ASN A 8 33.29 2.31 4.82
C ASN A 8 32.29 1.35 5.48
N HIS A 9 31.40 0.78 4.67
CA HIS A 9 30.39 -0.18 5.14
C HIS A 9 30.92 -1.62 5.23
N LYS A 10 32.19 -1.86 4.88
CA LYS A 10 32.80 -3.19 4.87
C LYS A 10 33.05 -3.66 6.30
N GLY A 11 32.45 -4.79 6.69
CA GLY A 11 32.55 -5.37 8.03
C GLY A 11 31.50 -4.88 9.03
N ARG A 12 30.56 -4.01 8.63
CA ARG A 12 29.44 -3.62 9.47
C ARG A 12 28.37 -4.70 9.42
N ASN A 13 27.79 -5.04 10.58
CA ASN A 13 26.72 -6.02 10.69
C ASN A 13 25.57 -5.64 9.75
N ARG A 14 25.16 -6.59 8.89
CA ARG A 14 24.04 -6.40 7.97
C ARG A 14 22.76 -6.40 8.79
N SER A 15 22.20 -5.22 9.04
CA SER A 15 20.87 -5.06 9.61
C SER A 15 19.85 -5.26 8.49
N PHE A 16 19.10 -6.36 8.54
CA PHE A 16 17.89 -6.49 7.74
C PHE A 16 16.81 -5.61 8.38
N THR A 17 16.25 -4.69 7.62
CA THR A 17 15.10 -3.91 8.07
C THR A 17 13.92 -4.86 8.27
N ASN A 18 13.35 -4.85 9.48
CA ASN A 18 12.17 -5.67 9.79
C ASN A 18 11.00 -5.21 8.91
N PRO A 19 10.11 -6.12 8.46
CA PRO A 19 8.96 -5.76 7.62
C PRO A 19 8.05 -4.73 8.30
N GLU A 20 7.88 -4.83 9.62
CA GLU A 20 7.13 -3.86 10.43
C GLU A 20 7.75 -2.46 10.40
N ALA A 21 9.08 -2.35 10.37
CA ALA A 21 9.77 -1.07 10.29
C ALA A 21 9.62 -0.41 8.91
N LEU A 22 9.56 -1.21 7.83
CA LEU A 22 9.28 -0.72 6.48
C LEU A 22 7.84 -0.22 6.34
N GLU A 23 6.87 -0.91 6.95
CA GLU A 23 5.48 -0.46 6.98
C GLU A 23 5.31 0.83 7.79
N GLU A 24 6.01 0.95 8.92
CA GLU A 24 5.99 2.17 9.73
C GLU A 24 6.63 3.36 9.00
N GLU A 25 7.72 3.13 8.26
CA GLU A 25 8.35 4.14 7.41
C GLU A 25 7.42 4.61 6.30
N ARG A 26 6.75 3.68 5.60
CA ARG A 26 5.74 4.02 4.59
C ARG A 26 4.56 4.81 5.18
N ARG A 27 4.08 4.42 6.37
CA ARG A 27 3.01 5.13 7.07
C ARG A 27 3.44 6.54 7.47
N ARG A 28 4.72 6.72 7.85
CA ARG A 28 5.29 8.02 8.17
C ARG A 28 5.38 8.90 6.93
N GLU A 29 5.84 8.37 5.81
CA GLU A 29 5.87 9.08 4.52
C GLU A 29 4.48 9.48 4.04
N GLU A 30 3.48 8.60 4.16
CA GLU A 30 2.10 8.91 3.81
C GLU A 30 1.52 10.02 4.70
N ARG A 31 1.84 10.00 6.00
CA ARG A 31 1.46 11.08 6.93
C ARG A 31 2.13 12.40 6.59
N GLU A 32 3.42 12.38 6.25
CA GLU A 32 4.16 13.57 5.86
C GLU A 32 3.64 14.16 4.55
N LYS A 33 3.37 13.30 3.56
CA LYS A 33 2.75 13.69 2.30
C LYS A 33 1.38 14.32 2.53
N LYS A 34 0.54 13.68 3.35
CA LYS A 34 -0.78 14.24 3.72
C LYS A 34 -0.67 15.56 4.49
N ALA A 35 0.34 15.72 5.34
CA ALA A 35 0.60 16.99 6.03
C ALA A 35 1.06 18.08 5.04
N ARG A 36 1.87 17.72 4.05
CA ARG A 36 2.29 18.63 2.97
C ARG A 36 1.11 19.04 2.08
N ASP A 37 0.24 18.09 1.74
CA ASP A 37 -0.96 18.35 0.95
C ASP A 37 -1.92 19.24 1.71
N ARG A 38 -2.18 18.98 3.00
CA ARG A 38 -2.96 19.88 3.86
C ARG A 38 -2.35 21.27 3.96
N ARG A 39 -1.03 21.39 4.08
CA ARG A 39 -0.36 22.70 4.13
C ARG A 39 -0.49 23.45 2.80
N ARG A 40 -0.56 22.72 1.68
CA ARG A 40 -0.84 23.29 0.36
C ARG A 40 -2.30 23.74 0.26
N GLU A 41 -3.24 22.91 0.71
CA GLU A 41 -4.67 23.25 0.77
C GLU A 41 -4.92 24.48 1.67
N THR A 42 -4.31 24.55 2.85
CA THR A 42 -4.45 25.73 3.73
C THR A 42 -3.79 26.99 3.16
N ARG A 43 -2.78 26.83 2.29
CA ARG A 43 -2.20 27.97 1.57
C ARG A 43 -3.12 28.39 0.44
N GLU A 44 -3.68 27.46 -0.32
CA GLU A 44 -4.66 27.74 -1.37
C GLU A 44 -5.96 28.36 -0.79
N ASP A 45 -6.35 27.99 0.44
CA ASP A 45 -7.49 28.55 1.17
C ASP A 45 -7.16 29.91 1.83
N SER A 46 -5.92 30.10 2.32
CA SER A 46 -5.43 31.39 2.80
C SER A 46 -5.23 32.40 1.67
N GLU A 47 -4.88 31.97 0.46
CA GLU A 47 -4.81 32.83 -0.73
C GLU A 47 -6.22 33.11 -1.29
N SER A 48 -7.24 32.32 -0.89
CA SER A 48 -8.66 32.61 -1.12
C SER A 48 -9.31 33.46 -0.02
N SER A 49 -8.69 33.57 1.16
CA SER A 49 -9.21 34.32 2.32
C SER A 49 -8.37 35.58 2.66
N SER A 50 -7.22 35.78 2.00
CA SER A 50 -6.33 36.93 2.17
C SER A 50 -6.33 37.82 0.91
N GLU A 51 -7.46 37.92 0.23
CA GLU A 51 -7.75 38.96 -0.78
C GLU A 51 -8.52 40.16 -0.17
N GLU A 52 -8.51 40.31 1.16
CA GLU A 52 -8.75 41.61 1.80
C GLU A 52 -7.55 41.94 2.69
N GLU A 53 -6.86 43.05 2.37
CA GLU A 53 -5.71 43.66 3.09
C GLU A 53 -4.29 43.21 2.67
N GLU A 54 -3.91 43.47 1.41
CA GLU A 54 -2.80 44.39 1.03
C GLU A 54 -2.48 44.24 -0.48
N GLU A 55 -2.88 45.23 -1.28
CA GLU A 55 -2.51 45.31 -2.69
C GLU A 55 -1.00 45.58 -2.85
N THR A 56 -0.27 44.72 -3.56
CA THR A 56 0.46 45.14 -4.77
C THR A 56 1.02 43.97 -5.60
N THR A 57 0.69 44.06 -6.89
CA THR A 57 1.40 43.52 -8.06
C THR A 57 1.00 42.14 -8.61
N LYS A 58 0.14 42.25 -9.64
CA LYS A 58 0.24 41.67 -11.01
C LYS A 58 -0.90 40.73 -11.38
N GLN A 59 -1.66 41.21 -12.37
CA GLN A 59 -2.31 40.46 -13.46
C GLN A 59 -3.26 39.35 -12.96
N THR A 60 -4.58 39.48 -13.03
CA THR A 60 -5.36 39.47 -14.29
C THR A 60 -6.84 39.79 -14.01
N LYS A 61 -7.34 40.91 -14.54
CA LYS A 61 -8.76 41.21 -14.87
C LYS A 61 -9.45 39.98 -15.51
N GLY A 62 -10.53 39.39 -15.01
CA GLY A 62 -11.55 39.83 -14.07
C GLY A 62 -12.77 40.34 -14.84
N SER A 63 -13.86 39.56 -14.86
CA SER A 63 -15.23 40.03 -14.55
C SER A 63 -16.22 38.87 -14.69
N SER A 64 -16.78 38.48 -13.55
CA SER A 64 -18.14 37.98 -13.43
C SER A 64 -19.13 39.06 -13.85
N ASP A 65 -20.33 38.70 -14.29
CA ASP A 65 -21.53 39.39 -13.82
C ASP A 65 -22.75 38.45 -13.83
N SER A 66 -23.59 38.69 -12.84
CA SER A 66 -24.81 37.98 -12.48
C SER A 66 -26.01 38.40 -13.33
N ASP A 67 -27.08 37.62 -13.23
CA ASP A 67 -28.48 37.97 -13.52
C ASP A 67 -28.90 38.25 -14.97
N SER A 68 -29.79 37.39 -15.50
CA SER A 68 -31.20 37.74 -15.72
C SER A 68 -31.85 36.70 -16.64
N GLU A 69 -32.90 36.06 -16.13
CA GLU A 69 -33.82 35.20 -16.87
C GLU A 69 -34.41 35.96 -18.07
N THR A 70 -34.09 35.55 -19.30
CA THR A 70 -34.89 35.91 -20.47
C THR A 70 -34.99 34.71 -21.41
N GLU A 71 -36.21 34.22 -21.53
CA GLU A 71 -36.67 33.22 -22.49
C GLU A 71 -36.47 33.76 -23.92
N SER A 72 -35.49 33.24 -24.66
CA SER A 72 -35.45 33.41 -26.11
C SER A 72 -34.70 32.28 -26.82
N ASP A 73 -35.46 31.54 -27.60
CA ASP A 73 -35.09 30.49 -28.54
C ASP A 73 -34.16 31.02 -29.64
N VAL A 74 -32.83 30.97 -29.43
CA VAL A 74 -31.84 31.15 -30.50
C VAL A 74 -30.60 30.30 -30.22
N GLU A 75 -30.18 29.55 -31.25
CA GLU A 75 -29.10 28.56 -31.25
C GLU A 75 -27.84 28.99 -30.48
N VAL A 76 -27.52 28.26 -29.40
CA VAL A 76 -26.34 28.52 -28.57
C VAL A 76 -25.07 28.09 -29.30
N GLU A 77 -24.43 29.03 -29.99
CA GLU A 77 -23.04 28.91 -30.35
C GLU A 77 -22.17 28.90 -29.08
N THR A 78 -21.73 27.72 -28.65
CA THR A 78 -20.73 27.62 -27.57
C THR A 78 -19.54 28.53 -27.87
N LYS A 79 -19.15 29.36 -26.89
CA LYS A 79 -18.01 30.29 -27.02
C LYS A 79 -16.70 29.49 -27.10
N GLY A 80 -16.35 29.04 -28.31
CA GLY A 80 -15.02 28.52 -28.63
C GLY A 80 -13.95 29.53 -28.22
N LYS A 81 -12.87 29.04 -27.60
CA LYS A 81 -11.82 29.90 -27.05
C LYS A 81 -10.88 30.33 -28.18
N GLY A 82 -10.62 31.63 -28.30
CA GLY A 82 -9.59 32.16 -29.21
C GLY A 82 -9.93 32.05 -30.70
N VAL A 83 -8.93 31.72 -31.52
CA VAL A 83 -8.98 31.79 -33.00
C VAL A 83 -9.68 30.57 -33.63
N GLU A 84 -10.08 29.57 -32.84
CA GLU A 84 -10.69 28.33 -33.32
C GLU A 84 -11.99 28.54 -34.12
N LYS A 85 -12.70 29.65 -33.89
CA LYS A 85 -13.91 30.01 -34.67
C LYS A 85 -13.61 30.71 -36.00
N LEU A 86 -12.43 31.33 -36.12
CA LEU A 86 -12.08 32.15 -37.30
C LEU A 86 -11.49 31.30 -38.43
N ILE A 87 -11.02 30.10 -38.12
CA ILE A 87 -10.39 29.20 -39.08
C ILE A 87 -11.39 28.10 -39.46
N GLU A 88 -11.85 28.12 -40.71
CA GLU A 88 -12.65 27.05 -41.29
C GLU A 88 -11.80 25.79 -41.45
N ILE A 89 -12.11 24.75 -40.67
CA ILE A 89 -11.37 23.49 -40.73
C ILE A 89 -12.00 22.60 -41.80
N SER A 90 -11.48 22.67 -43.03
CA SER A 90 -11.90 21.88 -44.20
C SER A 90 -11.33 20.46 -44.24
N ASN A 91 -11.07 19.84 -43.09
CA ASN A 91 -10.52 18.49 -43.06
C ASN A 91 -11.66 17.45 -43.20
N PRO A 92 -11.77 16.73 -44.34
CA PRO A 92 -12.86 15.79 -44.59
C PRO A 92 -12.82 14.57 -43.65
N ASN A 93 -11.67 14.27 -43.05
CA ASN A 93 -11.52 13.19 -42.08
C ASN A 93 -11.73 13.64 -40.62
N ARG A 94 -12.14 14.90 -40.39
CA ARG A 94 -12.38 15.42 -39.04
C ARG A 94 -13.69 14.88 -38.49
N VAL A 95 -13.58 13.96 -37.53
CA VAL A 95 -14.74 13.48 -36.77
C VAL A 95 -15.19 14.56 -35.77
N GLN A 96 -16.32 15.21 -36.06
CA GLN A 96 -16.94 16.17 -35.14
C GLN A 96 -17.61 15.42 -33.98
N LYS A 97 -17.12 15.63 -32.75
CA LYS A 97 -17.71 15.02 -31.56
C LYS A 97 -18.96 15.81 -31.16
N LYS A 98 -20.15 15.29 -31.48
CA LYS A 98 -21.43 15.80 -30.98
C LYS A 98 -21.64 15.33 -29.54
N SER A 99 -22.07 16.23 -28.65
CA SER A 99 -22.41 15.88 -27.27
C SER A 99 -23.68 15.01 -27.26
N LYS A 100 -23.54 13.73 -26.89
CA LYS A 100 -24.68 12.82 -26.70
C LYS A 100 -25.23 12.95 -25.28
N LYS A 101 -26.55 12.84 -25.14
CA LYS A 101 -27.23 12.85 -23.83
C LYS A 101 -26.79 11.63 -23.00
N LEU A 102 -26.56 11.81 -21.71
CA LEU A 102 -26.10 10.72 -20.82
C LEU A 102 -27.09 9.55 -20.73
N SER A 103 -28.39 9.83 -20.84
CA SER A 103 -29.45 8.82 -20.83
C SER A 103 -29.35 7.83 -21.99
N THR A 104 -29.08 8.30 -23.20
CA THR A 104 -28.96 7.44 -24.39
C THR A 104 -27.68 6.61 -24.37
N LEU A 105 -26.61 7.13 -23.74
CA LEU A 105 -25.37 6.39 -23.56
C LEU A 105 -25.55 5.23 -22.56
N ASN A 106 -26.22 5.47 -21.44
CA ASN A 106 -26.53 4.44 -20.46
C ASN A 106 -27.44 3.34 -21.04
N GLU A 107 -28.48 3.71 -21.79
CA GLU A 107 -29.40 2.75 -22.41
C GLU A 107 -28.69 1.85 -23.45
N SER A 108 -27.73 2.41 -24.20
CA SER A 108 -26.87 1.64 -25.10
C SER A 108 -25.90 0.71 -24.37
N LEU A 109 -25.41 1.11 -23.19
CA LEU A 109 -24.51 0.30 -22.36
C LEU A 109 -25.26 -0.85 -21.65
N THR A 110 -26.53 -0.64 -21.31
CA THR A 110 -27.38 -1.67 -20.68
C THR A 110 -27.95 -2.67 -21.68
N SER A 111 -28.13 -2.28 -22.94
CA SER A 111 -28.66 -3.13 -24.01
C SER A 111 -27.57 -3.84 -24.81
N ALA A 112 -26.34 -3.33 -24.83
CA ALA A 112 -25.18 -4.05 -25.33
C ALA A 112 -24.80 -5.16 -24.33
N SER A 113 -24.74 -6.41 -24.80
CA SER A 113 -24.13 -7.50 -24.04
C SER A 113 -22.72 -7.07 -23.61
N LYS A 114 -22.34 -7.45 -22.38
CA LYS A 114 -21.04 -7.11 -21.77
C LYS A 114 -19.94 -7.15 -22.83
N PRO A 115 -19.17 -6.07 -23.02
CA PRO A 115 -18.15 -6.02 -24.06
C PRO A 115 -17.28 -7.25 -23.91
N GLU A 116 -17.24 -8.06 -24.97
CA GLU A 116 -16.41 -9.25 -24.99
C GLU A 116 -14.96 -8.81 -24.82
N LEU A 117 -14.42 -9.06 -23.62
CA LEU A 117 -13.03 -8.76 -23.30
C LEU A 117 -12.13 -9.29 -24.42
N SER A 118 -11.22 -8.43 -24.89
CA SER A 118 -10.25 -8.79 -25.92
C SER A 118 -9.54 -10.08 -25.52
N ARG A 119 -9.13 -10.91 -26.48
CA ARG A 119 -8.37 -12.15 -26.19
C ARG A 119 -7.20 -11.90 -25.23
N ARG A 120 -6.53 -10.74 -25.38
CA ARG A 120 -5.45 -10.30 -24.50
C ARG A 120 -5.93 -10.02 -23.07
N GLU A 121 -7.06 -9.35 -22.91
CA GLU A 121 -7.62 -9.03 -21.60
C GLU A 121 -8.10 -10.29 -20.86
N ARG A 122 -8.63 -11.28 -21.59
CA ARG A 122 -9.00 -12.58 -20.99
C ARG A 122 -7.78 -13.34 -20.48
N GLU A 123 -6.71 -13.40 -21.27
CA GLU A 123 -5.46 -14.05 -20.87
C GLU A 123 -4.79 -13.34 -19.68
N GLU A 124 -4.81 -12.00 -19.64
CA GLU A 124 -4.29 -11.23 -18.51
C GLU A 124 -5.08 -11.48 -17.22
N LEU A 125 -6.41 -11.53 -17.29
CA LEU A 125 -7.24 -11.86 -16.13
C LEU A 125 -7.03 -13.30 -15.67
N GLU A 126 -6.89 -14.24 -16.59
CA GLU A 126 -6.59 -15.64 -16.25
C GLU A 126 -5.21 -15.77 -15.60
N ARG A 127 -4.21 -15.07 -16.12
CA ARG A 127 -2.87 -15.01 -15.52
C ARG A 127 -2.90 -14.44 -14.10
N GLN A 128 -3.65 -13.35 -13.88
CA GLN A 128 -3.84 -12.77 -12.55
C GLN A 128 -4.56 -13.74 -11.61
N ALA A 129 -5.63 -14.41 -12.09
CA ALA A 129 -6.36 -15.40 -11.31
C ALA A 129 -5.48 -16.62 -10.94
N ALA A 130 -4.65 -17.10 -11.87
CA ALA A 130 -3.71 -18.18 -11.63
C ALA A 130 -2.63 -17.80 -10.61
N GLN A 131 -2.08 -16.59 -10.70
CA GLN A 131 -1.13 -16.07 -9.72
C GLN A 131 -1.78 -15.95 -8.33
N ALA A 132 -2.98 -15.39 -8.23
CA ALA A 132 -3.72 -15.28 -6.98
C ALA A 132 -4.00 -16.66 -6.37
N ARG A 133 -4.38 -17.64 -7.20
CA ARG A 133 -4.59 -19.02 -6.76
C ARG A 133 -3.29 -19.65 -6.25
N HIS A 134 -2.17 -19.46 -6.95
CA HIS A 134 -0.87 -19.95 -6.52
C HIS A 134 -0.46 -19.33 -5.17
N GLN A 135 -0.59 -18.02 -5.02
CA GLN A 135 -0.32 -17.32 -3.77
C GLN A 135 -1.23 -17.82 -2.64
N LYS A 136 -2.51 -18.05 -2.92
CA LYS A 136 -3.45 -18.63 -1.95
C LYS A 136 -3.03 -20.04 -1.52
N LEU A 137 -2.68 -20.91 -2.46
CA LEU A 137 -2.20 -22.26 -2.15
C LEU A 137 -0.87 -22.24 -1.39
N HIS A 138 0.01 -21.28 -1.68
CA HIS A 138 1.26 -21.09 -0.97
C HIS A 138 1.02 -20.62 0.47
N ALA A 139 0.12 -19.66 0.66
CA ALA A 139 -0.30 -19.19 1.99
C ALA A 139 -0.98 -20.32 2.80
N GLU A 140 -1.77 -21.18 2.15
CA GLU A 140 -2.36 -22.38 2.75
C GLU A 140 -1.33 -23.48 3.07
N GLY A 141 -0.07 -23.33 2.65
CA GLY A 141 0.96 -24.35 2.86
C GLY A 141 0.80 -25.57 1.96
N ARG A 142 0.07 -25.45 0.84
CA ARG A 142 -0.23 -26.57 -0.06
C ARG A 142 0.77 -26.74 -1.20
N THR A 143 1.50 -25.69 -1.56
CA THR A 143 2.63 -25.76 -2.51
C THR A 143 3.78 -26.54 -1.90
N GLU A 144 4.58 -27.22 -2.73
CA GLU A 144 5.72 -28.02 -2.28
C GLU A 144 6.74 -27.19 -1.49
N GLU A 145 7.00 -25.95 -1.92
CA GLU A 145 7.87 -24.99 -1.24
C GLU A 145 7.39 -24.72 0.19
N ALA A 146 6.15 -24.23 0.34
CA ALA A 146 5.57 -23.98 1.65
C ALA A 146 5.48 -25.24 2.54
N ARG A 147 5.22 -26.42 1.96
CA ARG A 147 5.25 -27.70 2.70
C ARG A 147 6.65 -28.00 3.23
N ALA A 148 7.69 -27.79 2.42
CA ALA A 148 9.07 -28.00 2.82
C ALA A 148 9.48 -27.04 3.95
N ASP A 149 9.08 -25.77 3.86
CA ASP A 149 9.32 -24.78 4.92
C ASP A 149 8.59 -25.14 6.22
N LEU A 150 7.32 -25.56 6.14
CA LEU A 150 6.59 -26.05 7.31
C LEU A 150 7.24 -27.30 7.91
N ALA A 151 7.68 -28.25 7.08
CA ALA A 151 8.39 -29.44 7.54
C ALA A 151 9.71 -29.08 8.24
N ARG A 152 10.47 -28.12 7.69
CA ARG A 152 11.69 -27.61 8.32
C ARG A 152 11.41 -26.96 9.68
N LEU A 153 10.35 -26.15 9.77
CA LEU A 153 9.92 -25.56 11.05
C LEU A 153 9.47 -26.63 12.06
N ALA A 154 8.77 -27.68 11.61
CA ALA A 154 8.37 -28.79 12.45
C ALA A 154 9.57 -29.54 13.04
N ILE A 155 10.62 -29.79 12.25
CA ILE A 155 11.88 -30.40 12.73
C ILE A 155 12.52 -29.54 13.81
N ILE A 156 12.58 -28.22 13.63
CA ILE A 156 13.15 -27.30 14.62
C ILE A 156 12.32 -27.29 15.91
N LYS A 157 10.99 -27.29 15.80
CA LYS A 157 10.10 -27.39 16.97
C LYS A 157 10.32 -28.69 17.72
N ALA A 158 10.36 -29.83 17.02
CA ALA A 158 10.64 -31.13 17.62
C ALA A 158 11.99 -31.15 18.34
N GLN A 159 13.06 -30.64 17.73
CA GLN A 159 14.38 -30.55 18.37
C GLN A 159 14.37 -29.67 19.63
N ARG A 160 13.62 -28.56 19.62
CA ARG A 160 13.47 -27.69 20.79
C ARG A 160 12.70 -28.36 21.92
N GLU A 161 11.62 -29.05 21.58
CA GLU A 161 10.80 -29.80 22.54
C GLU A 161 11.59 -30.96 23.14
N GLU A 162 12.29 -31.75 22.32
CA GLU A 162 13.18 -32.82 22.78
C GLU A 162 14.30 -32.28 23.69
N ALA A 163 14.94 -31.17 23.32
CA ALA A 163 15.95 -30.54 24.16
C ALA A 163 15.37 -30.03 25.49
N ALA A 164 14.16 -29.48 25.49
CA ALA A 164 13.47 -29.05 26.69
C ALA A 164 13.08 -30.25 27.58
N GLN A 165 12.60 -31.34 26.98
CA GLN A 165 12.31 -32.58 27.69
C GLN A 165 13.57 -33.21 28.29
N LYS A 166 14.66 -33.31 27.52
CA LYS A 166 15.97 -33.78 28.02
C LYS A 166 16.46 -32.96 29.21
N ARG A 167 16.36 -31.62 29.13
CA ARG A 167 16.71 -30.74 30.26
C ARG A 167 15.82 -30.95 31.48
N LYS A 168 14.52 -31.20 31.30
CA LYS A 168 13.60 -31.50 32.42
C LYS A 168 13.94 -32.83 33.08
N LEU A 169 14.19 -33.88 32.29
CA LEU A 169 14.57 -35.20 32.80
C LEU A 169 15.91 -35.16 33.54
N GLU A 170 16.92 -34.47 33.00
CA GLU A 170 18.22 -34.31 33.66
C GLU A 170 18.10 -33.54 34.98
N LYS A 171 17.24 -32.52 35.04
CA LYS A 171 16.95 -31.80 36.30
C LYS A 171 16.30 -32.70 37.33
N LEU A 172 15.28 -33.47 36.96
CA LEU A 172 14.62 -34.42 37.86
C LEU A 172 15.60 -35.47 38.39
N GLN A 173 16.43 -36.05 37.52
CA GLN A 173 17.47 -37.01 37.94
C GLN A 173 18.50 -36.38 38.88
N LYS A 174 18.93 -35.14 38.61
CA LYS A 174 19.82 -34.40 39.51
C LYS A 174 19.16 -34.12 40.86
N GLU A 175 17.89 -33.75 40.89
CA GLU A 175 17.13 -33.53 42.12
C GLU A 175 16.96 -34.83 42.92
N GLU A 176 16.66 -35.95 42.28
CA GLU A 176 16.61 -37.27 42.92
C GLU A 176 17.98 -37.71 43.45
N GLN A 177 19.06 -37.46 42.71
CA GLN A 177 20.42 -37.71 43.18
C GLN A 177 20.80 -36.81 44.36
N LEU A 178 20.38 -35.54 44.36
CA LEU A 178 20.60 -34.63 45.49
C LEU A 178 19.77 -35.06 46.70
N LYS A 179 18.51 -35.44 46.52
CA LYS A 179 17.64 -35.97 47.59
C LYS A 179 18.21 -37.25 48.19
N SER A 180 18.58 -38.23 47.37
CA SER A 180 19.19 -39.48 47.86
C SER A 180 20.54 -39.24 48.55
N LYS A 181 21.37 -38.30 48.06
CA LYS A 181 22.59 -37.87 48.77
C LYS A 181 22.27 -37.18 50.10
N GLN A 182 21.26 -36.31 50.15
CA GLN A 182 20.81 -35.66 51.39
C GLN A 182 20.28 -36.68 52.41
N GLU A 183 19.48 -37.65 51.97
CA GLU A 183 18.98 -38.76 52.79
C GLU A 183 20.13 -39.63 53.33
N ALA A 184 21.09 -39.99 52.48
CA ALA A 184 22.28 -40.75 52.89
C ALA A 184 23.12 -39.98 53.91
N LEU A 185 23.34 -38.67 53.71
CA LEU A 185 24.04 -37.82 54.66
C LEU A 185 23.29 -37.67 55.99
N GLY A 186 21.96 -37.51 55.94
CA GLY A 186 21.11 -37.44 57.14
C GLY A 186 21.17 -38.73 57.97
N LYS A 187 21.15 -39.88 57.31
CA LYS A 187 21.30 -41.20 57.94
C LYS A 187 22.70 -41.40 58.54
N ALA A 188 23.76 -40.95 57.84
CA ALA A 188 25.14 -41.04 58.30
C ALA A 188 25.43 -40.13 59.51
N LEU A 189 24.81 -38.95 59.57
CA LEU A 189 24.93 -38.01 60.70
C LEU A 189 24.14 -38.44 61.95
N GLY A 190 23.50 -39.62 61.92
CA GLY A 190 22.86 -40.19 63.11
C GLY A 190 21.67 -39.38 63.64
N LYS A 191 21.08 -38.51 62.81
CA LYS A 191 19.80 -37.86 63.13
C LYS A 191 18.70 -38.92 63.08
N LYS A 192 18.57 -39.68 64.17
CA LYS A 192 17.37 -40.45 64.48
C LYS A 192 16.22 -39.43 64.52
N THR A 193 15.17 -39.71 63.76
CA THR A 193 13.85 -39.09 63.88
C THR A 193 13.42 -39.02 65.33
#